data_AF-L5N4P9-F1
#
_entry.id   AF-L5N4P9-F1
#
_cell.length_a   1.000
_cell.length_b   1.000
_cell.length_c   1.000
_cell.angle_alpha   90.00
_cell.angle_beta   90.00
_cell.angle_gamma   90.00
#
_symmetry.space_group_name_H-M   'P 1'
#
loop_
_entity.id
_entity.type
_entity.pdbx_description
1 polymer ?
#
loop_
_entity_poly.entity_id
_entity_poly.type
_entity_poly.pdbx_seq_one_letter_code
_entity_poly.pdbx_strand_id
1 'polypeptide(L)'
;MDLDNLDPEEVVRTGDGELIHEETGIIIEEERIDPGPEWRAFNHSERQSKSRVGAPTTQTMHDKGLTTTIDWKDKDAYGRSISSKKRSQMHRLRKWQERIRTKDAGERNLQFALSEIDRMASA
;
A
#
# COMPACT_ATOMS: atom_id res chain seq x y z
N MET A 1 -36.94 2.51 12.42
CA MET A 1 -36.92 3.17 11.10
C MET A 1 -35.83 2.45 10.35
N ASP A 2 -36.24 1.71 9.32
CA ASP A 2 -35.37 0.77 8.61
C ASP A 2 -34.63 1.51 7.50
N LEU A 3 -33.31 1.40 7.50
CA LEU A 3 -32.43 1.95 6.46
C LEU A 3 -32.69 1.32 5.08
N ASP A 4 -33.39 0.18 5.05
CA ASP A 4 -33.66 -0.62 3.85
C ASP A 4 -34.79 -0.04 2.96
N ASN A 5 -35.46 1.03 3.40
CA ASN A 5 -36.56 1.69 2.68
C ASN A 5 -36.22 3.11 2.19
N LEU A 6 -34.94 3.52 2.21
CA LEU A 6 -34.54 4.79 1.63
C LEU A 6 -34.45 4.70 0.11
N ASP A 7 -35.02 5.68 -0.59
CA ASP A 7 -34.84 5.83 -2.03
C ASP A 7 -33.42 6.40 -2.29
N PRO A 8 -32.56 5.70 -3.05
CA PRO A 8 -31.22 6.19 -3.40
C PRO A 8 -31.22 7.53 -4.14
N GLU A 9 -32.32 7.91 -4.80
CA GLU A 9 -32.42 9.18 -5.53
C GLU A 9 -32.61 10.41 -4.61
N GLU A 10 -33.03 10.22 -3.36
CA GLU A 10 -33.29 11.30 -2.39
C GLU A 10 -32.13 11.56 -1.42
N VAL A 11 -30.97 10.97 -1.73
CA VAL A 11 -29.77 11.06 -0.91
C VAL A 11 -28.84 12.15 -1.47
N VAL A 12 -28.50 13.13 -0.63
CA VAL A 12 -27.65 14.27 -0.99
C VAL A 12 -26.37 14.27 -0.15
N ARG A 13 -25.29 14.80 -0.73
CA ARG A 13 -23.99 14.92 -0.06
C ARG A 13 -23.76 16.35 0.43
N THR A 14 -23.54 16.50 1.74
CA THR A 14 -23.30 17.80 2.39
C THR A 14 -21.87 18.30 2.10
N GLY A 15 -21.64 19.61 2.26
CA GLY A 15 -20.30 20.22 2.11
C GLY A 15 -19.24 19.64 3.05
N ASP A 16 -19.66 19.09 4.19
CA ASP A 16 -18.80 18.43 5.19
C ASP A 16 -18.53 16.95 4.85
N GLY A 17 -19.05 16.44 3.73
CA GLY A 17 -18.75 15.11 3.20
C GLY A 17 -19.71 14.00 3.62
N GLU A 18 -20.69 14.31 4.47
CA GLU A 18 -21.76 13.42 4.94
C GLU A 18 -22.77 13.10 3.82
N LEU A 19 -23.37 11.91 3.90
CA LEU A 19 -24.43 11.44 3.03
C LEU A 19 -25.76 11.44 3.81
N ILE A 20 -26.67 12.35 3.45
CA ILE A 20 -27.93 12.59 4.16
C ILE A 20 -29.13 12.30 3.27
N HIS A 21 -30.19 11.73 3.85
CA HIS A 21 -31.51 11.68 3.22
C HIS A 21 -32.27 12.95 3.58
N GLU A 22 -32.54 13.82 2.59
CA GLU A 22 -33.09 15.15 2.87
C GLU A 22 -34.50 15.09 3.48
N GLU A 23 -35.32 14.11 3.11
CA GLU A 23 -36.71 14.01 3.57
C GLU A 23 -36.82 13.64 5.06
N THR A 24 -35.90 12.80 5.56
CA THR A 24 -35.95 12.26 6.94
C THR A 24 -34.90 12.88 7.85
N GLY A 25 -33.87 13.52 7.29
CA GLY A 25 -32.73 14.05 8.02
C GLY A 25 -31.79 12.97 8.56
N ILE A 26 -31.92 11.71 8.10
CA ILE A 26 -31.07 10.61 8.54
C ILE A 26 -29.71 10.70 7.83
N ILE A 27 -28.64 10.68 8.62
CA ILE A 27 -27.27 10.54 8.11
C ILE A 27 -27.02 9.04 7.86
N ILE A 28 -26.75 8.71 6.61
CA ILE A 28 -26.48 7.34 6.15
C ILE A 28 -24.98 7.02 6.27
N GLU A 29 -24.14 7.99 5.91
CA GLU A 29 -22.68 7.89 5.98
C GLU A 29 -22.13 9.20 6.52
N GLU A 30 -21.45 9.14 7.67
CA GLU A 30 -20.74 10.28 8.26
C GLU A 30 -19.30 10.33 7.71
N GLU A 31 -18.63 11.48 7.86
CA GLU A 31 -17.27 11.79 7.41
C GLU A 31 -16.39 10.56 7.17
N ARG A 32 -16.21 10.23 5.88
CA ARG A 32 -15.39 9.09 5.47
C ARG A 32 -13.92 9.42 5.73
N ILE A 33 -13.38 8.90 6.82
CA ILE A 33 -11.95 8.97 7.15
C ILE A 33 -11.16 8.46 5.94
N ASP A 34 -10.26 9.29 5.39
CA ASP A 34 -9.31 8.85 4.37
C ASP A 34 -8.19 8.06 5.06
N PRO A 35 -8.10 6.71 4.87
CA PRO A 35 -7.01 5.92 5.43
C PRO A 35 -5.69 6.11 4.65
N GLY A 36 -5.69 7.01 3.66
CA GLY A 36 -4.51 7.42 2.92
C GLY A 36 -3.42 8.04 3.81
N PRO A 37 -2.24 8.28 3.25
CA PRO A 37 -1.12 8.83 4.01
C PRO A 37 -1.49 10.18 4.63
N GLU A 38 -1.33 10.32 5.95
CA GLU A 38 -1.60 11.58 6.69
C GLU A 38 -0.80 12.78 6.15
N TRP A 39 0.30 12.52 5.45
CA TRP A 39 1.16 13.55 4.87
C TRP A 39 0.80 13.81 3.39
N ARG A 40 0.47 15.06 3.06
CA ARG A 40 0.51 15.55 1.68
C ARG A 40 1.98 15.76 1.29
N ALA A 41 2.50 14.89 0.43
CA ALA A 41 3.74 15.16 -0.30
C ALA A 41 3.42 15.26 -1.79
N PHE A 42 3.88 16.34 -2.40
CA PHE A 42 3.66 16.60 -3.82
C PHE A 42 4.76 15.98 -4.69
N ASN A 43 5.85 15.53 -4.06
CA ASN A 43 6.98 14.89 -4.72
C ASN A 43 7.47 13.66 -3.94
N HIS A 44 8.22 12.79 -4.63
CA HIS A 44 8.68 11.51 -4.10
C HIS A 44 9.67 11.65 -2.93
N SER A 45 10.48 12.71 -2.92
CA SER A 45 11.47 12.96 -1.85
C SER A 45 10.80 13.40 -0.54
N GLU A 46 9.83 14.32 -0.62
CA GLU A 46 9.01 14.71 0.53
C GLU A 46 8.26 13.52 1.10
N ARG A 47 7.69 12.67 0.23
CA ARG A 47 7.03 11.42 0.60
C ARG A 47 7.95 10.53 1.43
N GLN A 48 9.18 10.32 0.98
CA GLN A 48 10.15 9.49 1.68
C GLN A 48 10.56 10.08 3.04
N SER A 49 10.62 11.42 3.15
CA SER A 49 11.03 12.11 4.38
C SER A 49 9.91 12.23 5.43
N LYS A 50 8.67 12.42 5.01
CA LYS A 50 7.50 12.63 5.88
C LYS A 50 6.86 11.31 6.33
N SER A 51 7.06 10.24 5.57
CA SER A 51 6.50 8.94 5.91
C SER A 51 7.22 8.35 7.12
N ARG A 52 6.49 8.24 8.24
CA ARG A 52 6.93 7.49 9.43
C ARG A 52 6.81 5.97 9.23
N VAL A 53 5.93 5.58 8.31
CA VAL A 53 5.67 4.19 7.93
C VAL A 53 6.25 3.89 6.56
N GLY A 54 6.31 2.61 6.19
CA GLY A 54 6.76 2.18 4.87
C GLY A 54 5.85 2.65 3.72
N ALA A 55 6.06 2.06 2.54
CA ALA A 55 5.15 2.27 1.41
C ALA A 55 3.72 1.80 1.77
N PRO A 56 2.67 2.45 1.24
CA PRO A 56 1.31 1.97 1.43
C PRO A 56 1.13 0.60 0.77
N THR A 57 0.14 -0.15 1.25
CA THR A 57 -0.23 -1.41 0.62
C THR A 57 -0.83 -1.16 -0.76
N THR A 58 -0.60 -2.09 -1.69
CA THR A 58 -1.13 -1.99 -3.06
C THR A 58 -1.58 -3.34 -3.57
N GLN A 59 -2.74 -3.37 -4.22
CA GLN A 59 -3.25 -4.58 -4.86
C GLN A 59 -2.46 -4.99 -6.10
N THR A 60 -1.54 -4.14 -6.57
CA THR A 60 -0.63 -4.43 -7.68
C THR A 60 0.50 -5.37 -7.31
N MET A 61 0.66 -5.70 -6.03
CA MET A 61 1.64 -6.68 -5.56
C MET A 61 0.96 -7.92 -4.98
N HIS A 62 1.51 -9.10 -5.27
CA HIS A 62 1.01 -10.41 -4.81
C HIS A 62 0.74 -10.50 -3.30
N ASP A 63 1.58 -9.85 -2.49
CA ASP A 63 1.56 -9.82 -1.03
C ASP A 63 1.09 -8.46 -0.49
N LYS A 64 0.46 -7.66 -1.35
CA LYS A 64 0.01 -6.30 -1.10
C LYS A 64 1.11 -5.31 -0.68
N GLY A 65 2.38 -5.63 -0.91
CA GLY A 65 3.51 -4.78 -0.50
C GLY A 65 3.92 -4.92 0.97
N LEU A 66 3.51 -6.00 1.63
CA LEU A 66 3.88 -6.28 3.02
C LEU A 66 5.33 -6.76 3.17
N THR A 67 5.90 -7.38 2.13
CA THR A 67 7.29 -7.85 2.16
C THR A 67 8.25 -6.68 1.94
N THR A 68 9.27 -6.61 2.79
CA THR A 68 10.39 -5.68 2.63
C THR A 68 11.40 -6.22 1.61
N THR A 69 12.42 -5.44 1.24
CA THR A 69 13.54 -5.91 0.41
C THR A 69 14.86 -5.50 1.07
N ILE A 70 15.78 -6.45 1.26
CA ILE A 70 17.15 -6.14 1.70
C ILE A 70 17.93 -5.58 0.50
N ASP A 71 18.34 -4.31 0.59
CA ASP A 71 19.09 -3.62 -0.47
C ASP A 71 20.42 -4.33 -0.79
N TRP A 72 20.83 -4.26 -2.06
CA TRP A 72 22.05 -4.86 -2.58
C TRP A 72 23.30 -4.05 -2.23
N LYS A 73 23.15 -2.76 -1.90
CA LYS A 73 24.25 -1.78 -1.81
C LYS A 73 25.30 -2.01 -0.73
N ASP A 74 25.23 -3.11 0.04
CA ASP A 74 26.21 -3.48 1.07
C ASP A 74 26.62 -2.31 1.97
N LYS A 75 25.66 -1.45 2.30
CA LYS A 75 25.81 -0.26 3.13
C LYS A 75 24.83 -0.33 4.30
N ASP A 76 25.22 0.26 5.42
CA ASP A 76 24.33 0.43 6.57
C ASP A 76 23.36 1.60 6.37
N ALA A 77 22.46 1.81 7.34
CA ALA A 77 21.48 2.90 7.32
C ALA A 77 22.12 4.31 7.31
N TYR A 78 23.39 4.43 7.69
CA TYR A 78 24.16 5.67 7.66
C TYR A 78 25.02 5.80 6.38
N GLY A 79 24.87 4.88 5.43
CA GLY A 79 25.59 4.89 4.15
C GLY A 79 27.01 4.35 4.21
N ARG A 80 27.46 3.79 5.35
CA ARG A 80 28.80 3.23 5.53
C ARG A 80 28.86 1.82 4.97
N SER A 81 29.95 1.50 4.28
CA SER A 81 30.17 0.15 3.75
C SER A 81 30.25 -0.88 4.87
N ILE A 82 29.55 -2.01 4.70
CA ILE A 82 29.60 -3.11 5.66
C ILE A 82 30.90 -3.91 5.52
N SER A 83 31.36 -4.49 6.63
CA SER A 83 32.55 -5.36 6.62
C SER A 83 32.32 -6.62 5.77
N SER A 84 33.40 -7.24 5.29
CA SER A 84 33.34 -8.47 4.48
C SER A 84 32.54 -9.59 5.17
N LYS A 85 32.72 -9.79 6.48
CA LYS A 85 31.95 -10.75 7.28
C LYS A 85 30.45 -10.44 7.25
N LYS A 86 30.06 -9.18 7.45
CA LYS A 86 28.65 -8.76 7.39
C LYS A 86 28.09 -8.90 5.97
N ARG A 87 28.88 -8.60 4.94
CA ARG A 87 28.49 -8.79 3.54
C ARG A 87 28.09 -10.24 3.26
N SER A 88 28.90 -11.20 3.68
CA SER A 88 28.58 -12.62 3.54
C SER A 88 27.28 -13.01 4.27
N GLN A 89 27.05 -12.44 5.46
CA GLN A 89 25.80 -12.65 6.20
C GLN A 89 24.59 -12.03 5.47
N MET A 90 24.69 -10.79 5.00
CA MET A 90 23.64 -10.10 4.26
C MET A 90 23.30 -10.85 2.96
N HIS A 91 24.30 -11.36 2.26
CA HIS A 91 24.08 -12.16 1.06
C HIS A 91 23.31 -13.46 1.34
N ARG A 92 23.54 -14.11 2.49
CA ARG A 92 22.72 -15.26 2.92
C ARG A 92 21.29 -14.83 3.25
N LEU A 93 21.11 -13.72 3.96
CA LEU A 93 19.79 -13.20 4.32
C LEU A 93 18.97 -12.84 3.09
N ARG A 94 19.56 -12.18 2.08
CA ARG A 94 18.91 -11.88 0.79
C ARG A 94 18.39 -13.16 0.11
N LYS A 95 19.24 -14.18 0.02
CA LYS A 95 18.85 -15.48 -0.54
C LYS A 95 17.69 -16.14 0.22
N TRP A 96 17.69 -16.05 1.55
CA TRP A 96 16.60 -16.59 2.37
C TRP A 96 15.31 -15.80 2.21
N GLN A 97 15.38 -14.47 2.17
CA GLN A 97 14.23 -13.60 1.97
C GLN A 97 13.54 -13.88 0.63
N GLU A 98 14.31 -14.00 -0.45
CA GLU A 98 13.78 -14.32 -1.79
C GLU A 98 13.05 -15.66 -1.82
N ARG A 99 13.61 -16.68 -1.16
CA ARG A 99 13.00 -18.02 -1.08
C ARG A 99 11.72 -18.05 -0.26
N ILE A 100 11.65 -17.29 0.83
CA ILE A 100 10.48 -17.28 1.72
C ILE A 100 9.33 -16.48 1.10
N ARG A 101 9.65 -15.42 0.36
CA ARG A 101 8.67 -14.53 -0.27
C ARG A 101 7.75 -15.25 -1.26
N THR A 102 8.18 -16.35 -1.87
CA THR A 102 7.42 -17.07 -2.91
C THR A 102 7.25 -18.54 -2.55
N LYS A 103 6.64 -18.80 -1.40
CA LYS A 103 6.48 -20.16 -0.88
C LYS A 103 5.44 -20.94 -1.71
N ASP A 104 4.31 -20.33 -2.06
CA ASP A 104 3.22 -20.98 -2.76
C ASP A 104 3.32 -20.84 -4.29
N ALA A 105 2.85 -21.85 -5.03
CA ALA A 105 2.71 -21.80 -6.48
C ALA A 105 1.69 -20.74 -6.91
N GLY A 106 0.62 -20.55 -6.14
CA GLY A 106 -0.37 -19.50 -6.39
C GLY A 106 0.24 -18.09 -6.33
N GLU A 107 1.03 -17.81 -5.30
CA GLU A 107 1.74 -16.54 -5.14
C GLU A 107 2.72 -16.26 -6.29
N ARG A 108 3.47 -17.27 -6.73
CA ARG A 108 4.39 -17.13 -7.87
C ARG A 108 3.66 -16.79 -9.16
N ASN A 109 2.53 -17.46 -9.42
CA ASN A 109 1.72 -17.18 -10.61
C ASN A 109 1.10 -15.78 -10.55
N LEU A 110 0.58 -15.37 -9.39
CA LEU A 110 0.03 -14.04 -9.19
C LEU A 110 1.10 -12.95 -9.39
N GLN A 111 2.30 -13.14 -8.84
CA GLN A 111 3.42 -12.22 -9.04
C GLN A 111 3.78 -12.08 -10.52
N PHE A 112 3.85 -13.19 -11.25
CA PHE A 112 4.13 -13.19 -12.67
C PHE A 112 3.05 -12.45 -13.47
N ALA A 113 1.77 -12.77 -13.23
CA ALA A 113 0.65 -12.13 -13.91
C ALA A 113 0.60 -10.61 -13.67
N LEU A 114 0.76 -10.18 -12.42
CA LEU A 114 0.81 -8.75 -12.07
C LEU A 114 1.99 -8.03 -12.73
N SER A 115 3.16 -8.67 -12.79
CA SER A 115 4.33 -8.09 -13.46
C SER A 115 4.12 -7.94 -14.97
N GLU A 116 3.40 -8.87 -15.59
CA GLU A 116 3.06 -8.80 -17.01
C GLU A 116 2.01 -7.72 -17.31
N ILE A 117 1.00 -7.58 -16.45
CA ILE A 117 0.03 -6.47 -16.52
C ILE A 117 0.74 -5.12 -16.41
N ASP A 118 1.66 -4.97 -15.44
CA ASP A 118 2.44 -3.74 -15.23
C ASP A 118 3.30 -3.39 -16.45
N ARG A 119 3.91 -4.41 -17.08
CA ARG A 119 4.67 -4.27 -18.34
C ARG A 119 3.78 -3.77 -19.49
N MET A 120 2.57 -4.30 -19.63
CA MET A 120 1.63 -3.88 -20.67
C MET A 120 1.07 -2.48 -20.43
N ALA A 121 0.81 -2.12 -19.17
CA ALA A 121 0.29 -0.80 -18.81
C ALA A 121 1.35 0.31 -18.94
N SER A 122 2.62 -0.03 -18.82
CA SER A 122 3.75 0.91 -18.94
C SER A 122 4.28 1.10 -20.37
N ALA A 123 3.78 0.32 -21.34
CA ALA A 123 4.16 0.39 -22.75
C ALA A 123 3.27 1.39 -23.51
#